data_AF-A0AAV8X974-F1
#
_entry.id   AF-A0AAV8X974-F1
#
_cell.length_a   1.000
_cell.length_b   1.000
_cell.length_c   1.000
_cell.angle_alpha   90.00
_cell.angle_beta   90.00
_cell.angle_gamma   90.00
#
_symmetry.space_group_name_H-M   'P 1'
#
loop_
_entity.id
_entity.type
_entity.pdbx_description
1 polymer ?
#
loop_
_entity_poly.entity_id
_entity_poly.type
_entity_poly.pdbx_seq_one_letter_code
_entity_poly.pdbx_strand_id
1 'polypeptide(L)'
;MKGLFVLSVIFFACISRTQCRGVNGGMSCAVCTVLMGVAMQVAEVHEEDVVNATRRLCGYLPTFAKDECLVMVTKIEPAIETLSQKVGPDIFCLIYGTCKVDFGEPMCHLFPLPFLKGTPNFLTELELQRTKSGLPKVDVCDLPLIDDICKILNNSYSTLDAAEDFDQDGFSAITPARGADWKGRDCQDNDPGAYPGRTPEDYDTENDSNCNSIWGIDNKTKTPWEEIVCNESDHRGLIYIGDSIGAHFHMPQVWINPIEFIWPSLNASDIILDELDWPQFGFATGYKNITPNILIKGPTDSLYMRLRGRNRCNHRDYQNLSPKRGFQL
;
A
#
# COMPACT_ATOMS: atom_id res chain seq x y z
N MET A 1 -2.25 20.87 -9.92
CA MET A 1 -1.41 20.89 -8.70
C MET A 1 -2.11 20.02 -7.70
N LYS A 2 -1.46 19.01 -7.10
CA LYS A 2 -2.05 17.79 -6.48
C LYS A 2 -2.15 16.64 -7.49
N GLY A 3 -1.65 15.47 -7.11
CA GLY A 3 -1.47 14.30 -7.99
C GLY A 3 -0.04 13.77 -8.12
N LEU A 4 0.88 14.18 -7.22
CA LEU A 4 2.28 13.75 -7.23
C LEU A 4 2.77 13.51 -5.79
N PHE A 5 2.11 12.60 -5.08
CA PHE A 5 2.43 12.26 -3.70
C PHE A 5 2.44 10.73 -3.58
N VAL A 6 3.34 10.19 -2.75
CA VAL A 6 3.25 8.83 -2.18
C VAL A 6 3.97 7.66 -2.88
N LEU A 7 5.10 7.85 -3.56
CA LEU A 7 5.88 6.74 -4.11
C LEU A 7 7.15 6.32 -3.33
N SER A 8 7.25 6.55 -2.03
CA SER A 8 8.47 6.17 -1.29
C SER A 8 8.26 5.53 0.06
N VAL A 9 7.03 5.14 0.35
CA VAL A 9 6.64 4.89 1.73
C VAL A 9 6.64 3.41 2.10
N ILE A 10 6.62 2.48 1.14
CA ILE A 10 6.80 1.05 1.47
C ILE A 10 8.23 0.70 1.87
N PHE A 11 9.22 1.47 1.41
CA PHE A 11 10.62 1.18 1.75
C PHE A 11 10.95 1.56 3.21
N PHE A 12 10.07 2.23 3.95
CA PHE A 12 10.41 2.66 5.30
C PHE A 12 9.21 2.74 6.29
N ALA A 13 7.94 2.68 5.86
CA ALA A 13 6.78 2.97 6.72
C ALA A 13 6.26 1.86 7.63
N CYS A 14 7.15 1.16 8.33
CA CYS A 14 6.73 0.32 9.45
C CYS A 14 7.53 0.57 10.73
N ILE A 15 7.92 1.82 10.95
CA ILE A 15 8.55 2.30 12.17
C ILE A 15 7.96 3.70 12.39
N SER A 16 7.23 4.09 13.43
CA SER A 16 6.53 3.42 14.53
C SER A 16 5.49 4.43 15.09
N ARG A 17 4.20 4.07 15.17
CA ARG A 17 3.32 4.44 16.30
C ARG A 17 2.39 3.26 16.60
N THR A 18 2.71 2.56 17.69
CA THR A 18 1.82 1.75 18.53
C THR A 18 1.05 0.52 18.00
N GLN A 19 1.23 0.04 16.76
CA GLN A 19 0.58 -1.24 16.37
C GLN A 19 1.40 -2.24 15.52
N CYS A 20 2.62 -1.88 15.07
CA CYS A 20 3.46 -2.76 14.24
C CYS A 20 4.69 -3.39 14.95
N ARG A 21 4.82 -3.30 16.28
CA ARG A 21 5.86 -4.06 17.01
C ARG A 21 5.38 -5.50 17.24
N GLY A 22 5.56 -6.33 16.23
CA GLY A 22 5.49 -7.78 16.37
C GLY A 22 6.69 -8.34 17.15
N VAL A 23 6.64 -9.63 17.44
CA VAL A 23 7.75 -10.41 18.03
C VAL A 23 9.04 -10.14 17.26
N ASN A 24 10.14 -9.95 17.97
CA ASN A 24 11.48 -9.73 17.42
C ASN A 24 11.64 -8.47 16.53
N GLY A 25 10.74 -7.49 16.71
CA GLY A 25 10.68 -6.28 15.89
C GLY A 25 9.68 -6.36 14.73
N GLY A 26 9.11 -7.53 14.44
CA GLY A 26 7.99 -7.67 13.49
C GLY A 26 8.27 -7.06 12.12
N MET A 27 7.34 -6.21 11.65
CA MET A 27 7.41 -5.63 10.31
C MET A 27 8.64 -4.76 10.08
N SER A 28 9.11 -4.00 11.09
CA SER A 28 10.32 -3.18 10.92
C SER A 28 11.56 -4.03 10.66
N CYS A 29 11.64 -5.20 11.31
CA CYS A 29 12.72 -6.16 11.10
C CYS A 29 12.64 -6.78 9.71
N ALA A 30 11.44 -7.21 9.28
CA ALA A 30 11.23 -7.79 7.97
C ALA A 30 11.57 -6.81 6.83
N VAL A 31 11.07 -5.57 6.93
CA VAL A 31 11.36 -4.51 5.95
C VAL A 31 12.87 -4.26 5.87
N CYS A 32 13.54 -4.00 7.00
CA CYS A 32 14.99 -3.81 6.99
C CYS A 32 15.73 -4.97 6.31
N THR A 33 15.37 -6.20 6.67
CA THR A 33 16.04 -7.41 6.17
C THR A 33 15.87 -7.57 4.66
N VAL A 34 14.66 -7.33 4.13
CA VAL A 34 14.38 -7.40 2.69
C VAL A 34 15.15 -6.31 1.95
N LEU A 35 15.14 -5.08 2.45
CA LEU A 35 15.79 -3.94 1.78
C LEU A 35 17.30 -4.08 1.74
N MET A 36 17.87 -4.49 2.86
CA MET A 36 19.29 -4.74 2.95
C MET A 36 19.69 -5.91 2.03
N GLY A 37 18.84 -6.94 1.92
CA GLY A 37 19.02 -8.04 0.96
C GLY A 37 18.93 -7.58 -0.50
N VAL A 38 17.97 -6.72 -0.85
CA VAL A 38 17.85 -6.14 -2.20
C VAL A 38 19.06 -5.26 -2.51
N ALA A 39 19.48 -4.39 -1.60
CA ALA A 39 20.65 -3.53 -1.79
C ALA A 39 21.94 -4.33 -2.00
N MET A 40 22.14 -5.42 -1.24
CA MET A 40 23.27 -6.33 -1.44
C MET A 40 23.21 -7.05 -2.79
N GLN A 41 22.04 -7.51 -3.23
CA GLN A 41 21.90 -8.13 -4.55
C GLN A 41 22.09 -7.13 -5.69
N VAL A 42 21.61 -5.89 -5.55
CA VAL A 42 21.86 -4.81 -6.53
C VAL A 42 23.36 -4.51 -6.61
N ALA A 43 24.04 -4.44 -5.46
CA ALA A 43 25.50 -4.27 -5.41
C ALA A 43 26.24 -5.38 -6.16
N GLU A 44 25.82 -6.64 -5.98
CA GLU A 44 26.40 -7.79 -6.68
C GLU A 44 26.12 -7.74 -8.20
N VAL A 45 24.88 -7.44 -8.60
CA VAL A 45 24.48 -7.36 -10.03
C VAL A 45 25.20 -6.22 -10.77
N HIS A 46 25.47 -5.11 -10.09
CA HIS A 46 26.09 -3.92 -10.69
C HIS A 46 27.59 -3.77 -10.39
N GLU A 47 28.21 -4.74 -9.72
CA GLU A 47 29.62 -4.71 -9.31
C GLU A 47 30.01 -3.42 -8.55
N GLU A 48 29.11 -2.95 -7.67
CA GLU A 48 29.31 -1.75 -6.86
C GLU A 48 29.24 -2.06 -5.37
N ASP A 49 29.67 -1.12 -4.52
CA ASP A 49 29.47 -1.27 -3.08
C ASP A 49 28.00 -1.05 -2.68
N VAL A 50 27.64 -1.56 -1.51
CA VAL A 50 26.27 -1.50 -0.99
C VAL A 50 25.76 -0.08 -0.78
N VAL A 51 26.65 0.88 -0.48
CA VAL A 51 26.23 2.29 -0.31
C VAL A 51 25.81 2.86 -1.67
N ASN A 52 26.61 2.64 -2.71
CA ASN A 52 26.29 3.06 -4.07
C ASN A 52 25.05 2.35 -4.63
N ALA A 53 24.88 1.05 -4.35
CA ALA A 53 23.64 0.34 -4.64
C ALA A 53 22.42 0.95 -3.93
N THR A 54 22.57 1.36 -2.67
CA THR A 54 21.49 2.02 -1.92
C THR A 54 21.19 3.41 -2.49
N ARG A 55 22.21 4.19 -2.90
CA ARG A 55 22.02 5.47 -3.60
C ARG A 55 21.33 5.29 -4.95
N ARG A 56 21.67 4.24 -5.68
CA ARG A 56 21.01 3.84 -6.93
C ARG A 56 19.54 3.55 -6.66
N LEU A 57 19.23 2.75 -5.63
CA LEU A 57 17.87 2.48 -5.19
C LEU A 57 17.09 3.77 -4.83
N CYS A 58 17.71 4.70 -4.09
CA CYS A 58 17.11 6.01 -3.83
C CYS A 58 16.85 6.80 -5.11
N GLY A 59 17.71 6.68 -6.12
CA GLY A 59 17.60 7.37 -7.41
C GLY A 59 16.34 7.02 -8.19
N TYR A 60 15.66 5.94 -7.81
CA TYR A 60 14.44 5.50 -8.43
C TYR A 60 13.16 5.88 -7.69
N LEU A 61 13.33 6.37 -6.46
CA LEU A 61 12.24 7.04 -5.77
C LEU A 61 11.94 8.37 -6.49
N PRO A 62 10.70 8.86 -6.45
CA PRO A 62 10.40 10.20 -6.90
C PRO A 62 11.21 11.24 -6.15
N THR A 63 11.32 12.42 -6.77
CA THR A 63 12.15 13.52 -6.31
C THR A 63 11.95 13.87 -4.83
N PHE A 64 10.70 13.88 -4.35
CA PHE A 64 10.35 14.30 -2.97
C PHE A 64 10.81 13.35 -1.87
N ALA A 65 11.33 12.17 -2.20
CA ALA A 65 11.77 11.19 -1.21
C ALA A 65 13.09 10.51 -1.61
N LYS A 66 13.50 10.66 -2.86
CA LYS A 66 14.88 10.48 -3.27
C LYS A 66 15.81 11.32 -2.40
N ASP A 67 15.51 12.59 -2.18
CA ASP A 67 16.39 13.50 -1.43
C ASP A 67 16.50 13.06 0.04
N GLU A 68 15.39 12.71 0.68
CA GLU A 68 15.30 12.18 2.04
C GLU A 68 16.01 10.83 2.17
N CYS A 69 15.83 9.95 1.18
CA CYS A 69 16.53 8.67 1.09
C CYS A 69 18.04 8.88 1.00
N LEU A 70 18.51 9.78 0.14
CA LEU A 70 19.94 10.10 -0.01
C LEU A 70 20.52 10.70 1.29
N VAL A 71 19.79 11.60 1.96
CA VAL A 71 20.17 12.13 3.27
C VAL A 71 20.30 11.02 4.30
N MET A 72 19.37 10.06 4.30
CA MET A 72 19.42 8.89 5.18
C MET A 72 20.61 7.99 4.88
N VAL A 73 20.88 7.71 3.60
CA VAL A 73 22.05 6.92 3.18
C VAL A 73 23.35 7.55 3.66
N THR A 74 23.52 8.87 3.49
CA THR A 74 24.72 9.58 3.98
C THR A 74 24.89 9.46 5.49
N LYS A 75 23.80 9.41 6.28
CA LYS A 75 23.89 9.25 7.74
C LYS A 75 24.34 7.85 8.15
N ILE A 76 23.97 6.81 7.40
CA ILE A 76 24.21 5.40 7.75
C ILE A 76 25.38 4.78 6.99
N GLU A 77 25.91 5.46 5.99
CA GLU A 77 27.04 5.05 5.14
C GLU A 77 28.23 4.47 5.92
N PRO A 78 28.77 5.12 6.98
CA PRO A 78 29.91 4.57 7.72
C PRO A 78 29.63 3.19 8.33
N ALA A 79 28.39 2.95 8.76
CA ALA A 79 27.97 1.67 9.31
C ALA A 79 27.75 0.63 8.21
N ILE A 80 27.14 1.01 7.09
CA ILE A 80 26.94 0.12 5.94
C ILE A 80 28.29 -0.36 5.40
N GLU A 81 29.25 0.53 5.13
CA GLU A 81 30.57 0.16 4.59
C GLU A 81 31.30 -0.84 5.49
N THR A 82 31.21 -0.65 6.80
CA THR A 82 31.90 -1.50 7.78
C THR A 82 31.24 -2.87 7.93
N LEU A 83 29.91 -2.91 7.89
CA LEU A 83 29.12 -4.10 8.24
C LEU A 83 28.76 -4.95 7.01
N SER A 84 28.43 -4.35 5.87
CA SER A 84 27.89 -5.07 4.72
C SER A 84 28.85 -6.12 4.14
N GLN A 85 30.15 -5.94 4.33
CA GLN A 85 31.17 -6.91 3.90
C GLN A 85 31.27 -8.13 4.81
N LYS A 86 30.73 -8.06 6.03
CA LYS A 86 30.99 -9.05 7.10
C LYS A 86 29.74 -9.80 7.56
N VAL A 87 28.56 -9.24 7.31
CA VAL A 87 27.31 -9.75 7.85
C VAL A 87 26.22 -9.81 6.79
N GLY A 88 25.31 -10.78 6.94
CA GLY A 88 24.08 -10.85 6.14
C GLY A 88 23.04 -9.80 6.56
N PRO A 89 21.97 -9.63 5.77
CA PRO A 89 20.92 -8.63 6.00
C PRO A 89 20.25 -8.69 7.38
N ASP A 90 19.93 -9.89 7.87
CA ASP A 90 19.28 -10.09 9.18
C ASP A 90 20.19 -9.66 10.34
N ILE A 91 21.47 -10.01 10.27
CA ILE A 91 22.48 -9.59 11.25
C ILE A 91 22.72 -8.09 11.17
N PHE A 92 22.78 -7.51 9.97
CA PHE A 92 22.86 -6.06 9.81
C PHE A 92 21.68 -5.38 10.52
N CYS A 93 20.45 -5.86 10.31
CA CYS A 93 19.26 -5.27 10.91
C CYS A 93 19.17 -5.46 12.44
N LEU A 94 19.79 -6.50 13.00
CA LEU A 94 19.98 -6.63 14.46
C LEU A 94 20.95 -5.59 15.01
N ILE A 95 22.06 -5.33 14.31
CA ILE A 95 23.04 -4.30 14.70
C ILE A 95 22.44 -2.91 14.54
N TYR A 96 21.74 -2.66 13.43
CA TYR A 96 21.01 -1.42 13.15
C TYR A 96 19.89 -1.20 14.17
N GLY A 97 19.27 -2.29 14.61
CA GLY A 97 18.37 -2.31 15.76
C GLY A 97 16.88 -2.23 15.42
N THR A 98 16.52 -2.42 14.16
CA THR A 98 15.15 -2.65 13.67
C THR A 98 14.68 -4.07 13.96
N CYS A 99 15.61 -5.03 13.98
CA CYS A 99 15.42 -6.36 14.54
C CYS A 99 15.88 -6.39 15.99
N LYS A 100 15.25 -7.25 16.79
CA LYS A 100 15.64 -7.55 18.18
C LYS A 100 15.31 -9.00 18.50
N VAL A 101 15.86 -9.52 19.60
CA VAL A 101 15.46 -10.81 20.16
C VAL A 101 14.69 -10.50 21.44
N ASP A 102 13.37 -10.73 21.41
CA ASP A 102 12.51 -10.52 22.57
C ASP A 102 12.69 -11.63 23.60
N PHE A 103 12.41 -11.32 24.87
CA PHE A 103 12.60 -12.29 25.94
C PHE A 103 11.69 -13.51 25.76
N GLY A 104 12.30 -14.70 25.74
CA GLY A 104 11.59 -15.97 25.54
C GLY A 104 11.37 -16.35 24.08
N GLU A 105 11.75 -15.51 23.13
CA GLU A 105 11.56 -15.72 21.70
C GLU A 105 12.86 -16.18 21.02
N PRO A 106 12.79 -17.10 20.03
CA PRO A 106 13.98 -17.51 19.28
C PRO A 106 14.46 -16.38 18.38
N MET A 107 15.75 -16.34 18.07
CA MET A 107 16.27 -15.42 17.06
C MET A 107 15.76 -15.80 15.67
N CYS A 108 15.13 -14.85 14.98
CA CYS A 108 14.75 -14.99 13.57
C CYS A 108 15.98 -14.76 12.67
N HIS A 109 16.18 -15.62 11.68
CA HIS A 109 17.20 -15.44 10.65
C HIS A 109 16.62 -15.88 9.30
N LEU A 110 16.84 -15.07 8.26
CA LEU A 110 16.39 -15.36 6.90
C LEU A 110 17.54 -15.94 6.07
N PHE A 111 18.76 -15.51 6.37
CA PHE A 111 19.96 -15.95 5.69
C PHE A 111 20.67 -17.02 6.53
N PRO A 112 21.50 -17.88 5.90
CA PRO A 112 22.39 -18.74 6.64
C PRO A 112 23.26 -17.87 7.53
N LEU A 113 23.20 -18.10 8.85
CA LEU A 113 24.14 -17.48 9.76
C LEU A 113 25.54 -17.87 9.28
N PRO A 114 26.52 -16.94 9.27
CA PRO A 114 27.91 -17.34 9.12
C PRO A 114 28.18 -18.47 10.13
N PHE A 115 29.15 -19.35 9.84
CA PHE A 115 29.48 -20.61 10.53
C PHE A 115 29.76 -20.51 12.06
N LEU A 116 29.33 -19.45 12.73
CA LEU A 116 29.30 -19.15 14.15
C LEU A 116 28.09 -19.77 14.87
N LYS A 117 27.69 -21.00 14.50
CA LYS A 117 26.85 -21.81 15.38
C LYS A 117 27.66 -22.14 16.64
N GLY A 118 27.49 -21.36 17.72
CA GLY A 118 28.00 -21.71 19.04
C GLY A 118 29.00 -20.77 19.70
N THR A 119 29.12 -19.50 19.28
CA THR A 119 29.88 -18.53 20.09
C THR A 119 29.05 -18.09 21.31
N PRO A 120 29.50 -18.34 22.55
CA PRO A 120 28.75 -17.98 23.77
C PRO A 120 28.56 -16.46 23.97
N ASN A 121 29.18 -15.63 23.14
CA ASN A 121 29.19 -14.17 23.23
C ASN A 121 28.60 -13.47 21.99
N PHE A 122 27.87 -14.18 21.11
CA PHE A 122 27.36 -13.60 19.86
C PHE A 122 26.43 -12.39 20.08
N LEU A 123 25.47 -12.50 21.00
CA LEU A 123 24.56 -11.42 21.34
C LEU A 123 25.30 -10.24 21.98
N THR A 124 26.30 -10.51 22.80
CA THR A 124 27.14 -9.49 23.45
C THR A 124 27.99 -8.73 22.44
N GLU A 125 28.55 -9.43 21.45
CA GLU A 125 29.31 -8.80 20.35
C GLU A 125 28.40 -7.96 19.46
N LEU A 126 27.19 -8.45 19.14
CA LEU A 126 26.16 -7.69 18.43
C LEU A 126 25.81 -6.38 19.16
N GLU A 127 25.61 -6.44 20.47
CA GLU A 127 25.25 -5.30 21.29
C GLU A 127 26.40 -4.28 21.42
N LEU A 128 27.64 -4.77 21.45
CA LEU A 128 28.86 -3.95 21.37
C LEU A 128 29.00 -3.28 20.01
N GLN A 129 28.74 -3.99 18.91
CA GLN A 129 28.76 -3.42 17.56
C GLN A 129 27.67 -2.35 17.38
N ARG A 130 26.49 -2.59 17.96
CA ARG A 130 25.38 -1.61 17.96
C ARG A 130 25.72 -0.34 18.73
N THR A 131 26.41 -0.44 19.86
CA THR A 131 26.85 0.75 20.62
C THR A 131 27.99 1.49 19.92
N LYS A 132 28.90 0.76 19.26
CA LYS A 132 30.02 1.34 18.49
C LYS A 132 29.58 2.00 17.19
N SER A 133 28.54 1.48 16.53
CA SER A 133 28.09 1.98 15.23
C SER A 133 27.48 3.37 15.29
N GLY A 134 27.05 3.83 16.48
CA GLY A 134 26.51 5.19 16.69
C GLY A 134 25.27 5.50 15.84
N LEU A 135 24.59 4.45 15.36
CA LEU A 135 23.49 4.58 14.40
C LEU A 135 22.30 5.32 15.03
N PRO A 136 21.77 6.36 14.37
CA PRO A 136 20.58 7.04 14.87
C PRO A 136 19.39 6.09 14.83
N LYS A 137 18.61 6.06 15.91
CA LYS A 137 17.27 5.48 15.89
C LYS A 137 16.40 6.42 15.05
N VAL A 138 16.23 6.11 13.77
CA VAL A 138 15.35 6.87 12.89
C VAL A 138 14.00 6.18 12.85
N ASP A 139 12.98 6.88 13.35
CA ASP A 139 11.60 6.57 13.08
C ASP A 139 11.23 7.21 11.75
N VAL A 140 10.62 6.44 10.87
CA VAL A 140 10.35 6.87 9.50
C VAL A 140 9.10 7.73 9.46
N CYS A 141 8.11 7.42 10.29
CA CYS A 141 6.91 8.23 10.40
C CYS A 141 7.19 9.60 11.05
N ASP A 142 8.35 9.79 11.68
CA ASP A 142 8.82 11.09 12.14
C ASP A 142 9.52 11.92 11.05
N LEU A 143 9.71 11.37 9.83
CA LEU A 143 10.24 12.13 8.70
C LEU A 143 9.17 13.09 8.12
N PRO A 144 9.54 14.32 7.74
CA PRO A 144 8.65 15.23 7.02
C PRO A 144 8.11 14.55 5.76
N LEU A 145 6.85 14.81 5.39
CA LEU A 145 6.13 14.23 4.24
C LEU A 145 5.74 12.74 4.37
N ILE A 146 6.32 11.98 5.30
CA ILE A 146 6.00 10.55 5.51
C ILE A 146 4.96 10.35 6.61
N ASP A 147 4.91 11.23 7.61
CA ASP A 147 3.92 11.22 8.70
C ASP A 147 2.48 11.14 8.18
N ASP A 148 2.14 11.93 7.16
CA ASP A 148 0.78 11.94 6.59
C ASP A 148 0.41 10.61 5.94
N ILE A 149 1.37 9.93 5.31
CA ILE A 149 1.13 8.63 4.69
C ILE A 149 1.03 7.54 5.77
N CYS A 150 1.82 7.64 6.84
CA CYS A 150 1.66 6.78 8.01
C CYS A 150 0.27 6.96 8.65
N LYS A 151 -0.25 8.19 8.73
CA LYS A 151 -1.63 8.44 9.22
C LYS A 151 -2.67 7.82 8.31
N ILE A 152 -2.55 8.02 6.99
CA ILE A 152 -3.47 7.43 6.00
C ILE A 152 -3.49 5.91 6.16
N LEU A 153 -2.32 5.26 6.17
CA LEU A 153 -2.23 3.82 6.34
C LEU A 153 -2.83 3.38 7.69
N ASN A 154 -2.55 4.08 8.78
CA ASN A 154 -3.09 3.74 10.10
C ASN A 154 -4.63 3.87 10.17
N ASN A 155 -5.21 4.88 9.55
CA ASN A 155 -6.67 5.03 9.44
C ASN A 155 -7.25 3.89 8.62
N SER A 156 -6.60 3.54 7.51
CA SER A 156 -6.91 2.39 6.69
C SER A 156 -7.02 1.08 7.48
N TYR A 157 -6.11 0.85 8.43
CA TYR A 157 -6.14 -0.35 9.29
C TYR A 157 -7.20 -0.31 10.40
N SER A 158 -7.51 0.88 10.92
CA SER A 158 -8.30 1.03 12.14
C SER A 158 -9.79 1.30 11.87
N THR A 159 -10.10 2.15 10.90
CA THR A 159 -11.47 2.59 10.60
C THR A 159 -11.95 2.21 9.21
N LEU A 160 -11.04 1.92 8.26
CA LEU A 160 -11.33 1.70 6.83
C LEU A 160 -11.89 2.93 6.11
N ASP A 161 -11.75 4.11 6.71
CA ASP A 161 -12.22 5.37 6.12
C ASP A 161 -11.30 5.83 4.99
N ALA A 162 -11.89 6.50 4.00
CA ALA A 162 -11.13 7.15 2.94
C ALA A 162 -10.25 8.27 3.51
N ALA A 163 -9.08 8.47 2.91
CA ALA A 163 -8.20 9.56 3.31
C ALA A 163 -8.77 10.96 3.01
N GLU A 164 -9.65 11.06 2.01
CA GLU A 164 -10.35 12.27 1.59
C GLU A 164 -11.82 11.91 1.41
N ASP A 165 -12.68 12.46 2.27
CA ASP A 165 -14.13 12.33 2.30
C ASP A 165 -14.65 13.63 2.93
N PHE A 166 -15.01 14.61 2.09
CA PHE A 166 -15.29 15.97 2.53
C PHE A 166 -16.68 16.14 3.16
N ASP A 167 -17.66 15.35 2.77
CA ASP A 167 -19.04 15.40 3.28
C ASP A 167 -19.41 14.27 4.25
N GLN A 168 -18.50 13.32 4.47
CA GLN A 168 -18.60 12.23 5.46
C GLN A 168 -19.70 11.22 5.14
N ASP A 169 -19.96 10.95 3.87
CA ASP A 169 -20.88 9.90 3.44
C ASP A 169 -20.22 8.50 3.34
N GLY A 170 -18.89 8.44 3.53
CA GLY A 170 -18.09 7.23 3.51
C GLY A 170 -17.63 6.79 2.11
N PHE A 171 -17.90 7.59 1.08
CA PHE A 171 -17.34 7.46 -0.26
C PHE A 171 -16.30 8.55 -0.49
N SER A 172 -15.70 8.54 -1.68
CA SER A 172 -14.57 9.43 -1.97
C SER A 172 -14.40 9.65 -3.46
N ALA A 173 -14.05 10.87 -3.83
CA ALA A 173 -13.65 11.25 -5.16
C ALA A 173 -12.19 10.83 -5.49
N ILE A 174 -11.31 10.64 -4.50
CA ILE A 174 -9.96 10.12 -4.77
C ILE A 174 -10.00 8.62 -5.05
N THR A 175 -8.98 8.11 -5.75
CA THR A 175 -8.93 6.70 -6.17
C THR A 175 -8.29 5.78 -5.13
N PRO A 176 -7.03 6.00 -4.71
CA PRO A 176 -6.41 5.13 -3.72
C PRO A 176 -6.83 5.52 -2.29
N ALA A 177 -6.16 4.93 -1.29
CA ALA A 177 -6.29 5.32 0.12
C ALA A 177 -7.71 5.17 0.65
N ARG A 178 -8.28 3.96 0.47
CA ARG A 178 -9.67 3.61 0.84
C ARG A 178 -10.76 4.36 0.06
N GLY A 179 -10.38 5.08 -1.01
CA GLY A 179 -11.29 5.76 -1.91
C GLY A 179 -11.90 4.85 -2.98
N ALA A 180 -11.97 5.35 -4.22
CA ALA A 180 -12.68 4.72 -5.33
C ALA A 180 -12.08 3.40 -5.85
N ASP A 181 -10.92 2.94 -5.38
CA ASP A 181 -10.46 1.56 -5.62
C ASP A 181 -11.19 0.56 -4.71
N TRP A 182 -11.72 1.01 -3.57
CA TRP A 182 -12.39 0.19 -2.55
C TRP A 182 -13.91 0.28 -2.62
N LYS A 183 -14.45 1.47 -2.86
CA LYS A 183 -15.90 1.71 -2.99
C LYS A 183 -16.21 2.44 -4.29
N GLY A 184 -17.49 2.54 -4.64
CA GLY A 184 -17.92 3.41 -5.73
C GLY A 184 -17.35 4.82 -5.62
N ARG A 185 -16.93 5.41 -6.74
CA ARG A 185 -16.47 6.80 -6.75
C ARG A 185 -17.64 7.72 -6.43
N ASP A 186 -17.45 8.60 -5.46
CA ASP A 186 -18.35 9.70 -5.19
C ASP A 186 -18.38 10.68 -6.38
N CYS A 187 -19.59 11.00 -6.84
CA CYS A 187 -19.81 11.93 -7.93
C CYS A 187 -19.78 13.40 -7.46
N GLN A 188 -20.07 13.67 -6.17
CA GLN A 188 -20.15 14.99 -5.57
C GLN A 188 -19.70 14.98 -4.10
N ASP A 189 -18.38 15.02 -3.90
CA ASP A 189 -17.68 15.02 -2.60
C ASP A 189 -17.86 16.32 -1.79
N ASN A 190 -19.00 16.97 -1.91
CA ASN A 190 -19.39 18.13 -1.13
C ASN A 190 -20.89 18.12 -0.78
N ASP A 191 -21.57 17.01 -1.10
CA ASP A 191 -22.98 16.78 -0.86
C ASP A 191 -23.16 15.37 -0.27
N PRO A 192 -23.41 15.24 1.05
CA PRO A 192 -23.66 13.93 1.66
C PRO A 192 -24.96 13.29 1.16
N GLY A 193 -25.70 14.01 0.32
CA GLY A 193 -26.84 13.58 -0.46
C GLY A 193 -26.50 12.70 -1.67
N ALA A 194 -25.25 12.62 -2.12
CA ALA A 194 -24.92 12.13 -3.45
C ALA A 194 -23.87 11.00 -3.46
N TYR A 195 -24.28 9.75 -3.28
CA TYR A 195 -23.36 8.62 -3.20
C TYR A 195 -23.84 7.31 -3.85
N PRO A 196 -22.92 6.42 -4.28
CA PRO A 196 -23.25 5.11 -4.82
C PRO A 196 -24.19 4.27 -3.95
N GLY A 197 -25.26 3.77 -4.55
CA GLY A 197 -26.23 2.86 -3.89
C GLY A 197 -27.36 3.56 -3.15
N ARG A 198 -27.44 4.90 -3.20
CA ARG A 198 -28.59 5.66 -2.72
C ARG A 198 -29.83 5.40 -3.60
N THR A 199 -31.02 5.51 -3.00
CA THR A 199 -32.26 5.62 -3.79
C THR A 199 -32.30 7.00 -4.46
N PRO A 200 -32.57 7.08 -5.79
CA PRO A 200 -32.51 8.35 -6.51
C PRO A 200 -33.51 9.37 -5.96
N GLU A 201 -33.04 10.61 -5.81
CA GLU A 201 -33.83 11.74 -5.32
C GLU A 201 -34.58 12.39 -6.48
N ASP A 202 -35.92 12.35 -6.43
CA ASP A 202 -36.79 12.83 -7.51
C ASP A 202 -36.41 12.26 -8.89
N TYR A 203 -36.07 10.95 -8.91
CA TYR A 203 -35.60 10.24 -10.11
C TYR A 203 -34.43 10.94 -10.82
N ASP A 204 -33.57 11.62 -10.05
CA ASP A 204 -32.37 12.31 -10.51
C ASP A 204 -32.66 13.30 -11.64
N THR A 205 -33.77 14.02 -11.53
CA THR A 205 -34.26 14.95 -12.57
C THR A 205 -33.27 16.09 -12.85
N GLU A 206 -32.63 16.63 -11.82
CA GLU A 206 -31.69 17.75 -11.94
C GLU A 206 -30.23 17.33 -11.71
N ASN A 207 -29.99 16.34 -10.86
CA ASN A 207 -28.66 15.91 -10.43
C ASN A 207 -28.62 14.40 -10.16
N ASP A 208 -27.46 13.79 -10.36
CA ASP A 208 -27.23 12.36 -10.10
C ASP A 208 -26.94 12.17 -8.60
N SER A 209 -27.91 11.64 -7.86
CA SER A 209 -27.84 11.48 -6.40
C SER A 209 -27.34 10.11 -5.98
N ASN A 210 -27.31 9.13 -6.88
CA ASN A 210 -26.83 7.78 -6.59
C ASN A 210 -25.53 7.41 -7.35
N CYS A 211 -24.95 8.37 -8.05
CA CYS A 211 -23.70 8.28 -8.81
C CYS A 211 -23.66 7.18 -9.87
N ASN A 212 -24.82 6.71 -10.36
CA ASN A 212 -24.89 5.67 -11.38
C ASN A 212 -24.73 6.24 -12.82
N SER A 213 -24.62 7.58 -12.95
CA SER A 213 -24.51 8.34 -14.20
C SER A 213 -25.76 8.37 -15.08
N ILE A 214 -26.94 8.12 -14.49
CA ILE A 214 -28.24 8.19 -15.14
C ILE A 214 -29.03 9.29 -14.41
N TRP A 215 -29.32 10.38 -15.13
CA TRP A 215 -30.00 11.55 -14.58
C TRP A 215 -30.55 12.40 -15.72
N GLY A 216 -31.36 13.40 -15.37
CA GLY A 216 -31.99 14.30 -16.33
C GLY A 216 -33.28 13.74 -16.92
N ILE A 217 -33.83 14.48 -17.90
CA ILE A 217 -35.15 14.21 -18.49
C ILE A 217 -35.00 13.77 -19.95
N ASP A 218 -35.76 12.77 -20.38
CA ASP A 218 -35.90 12.45 -21.79
C ASP A 218 -36.69 13.55 -22.52
N ASN A 219 -36.06 14.13 -23.54
CA ASN A 219 -36.66 15.22 -24.32
C ASN A 219 -37.96 14.84 -25.01
N LYS A 220 -38.20 13.55 -25.30
CA LYS A 220 -39.39 13.06 -26.00
C LYS A 220 -40.57 12.82 -25.06
N THR A 221 -40.35 12.04 -24.01
CA THR A 221 -41.41 11.64 -23.07
C THR A 221 -41.64 12.63 -21.94
N LYS A 222 -40.67 13.51 -21.68
CA LYS A 222 -40.64 14.42 -20.51
C LYS A 222 -40.62 13.67 -19.18
N THR A 223 -40.12 12.45 -19.18
CA THR A 223 -39.97 11.58 -18.01
C THR A 223 -38.48 11.47 -17.65
N PRO A 224 -38.12 11.43 -16.36
CA PRO A 224 -36.73 11.26 -15.93
C PRO A 224 -36.10 9.97 -16.46
N TRP A 225 -34.82 10.01 -16.82
CA TRP A 225 -34.11 8.82 -17.34
C TRP A 225 -34.07 7.69 -16.33
N GLU A 226 -33.81 8.01 -15.07
CA GLU A 226 -33.77 7.07 -13.95
C GLU A 226 -35.09 6.30 -13.81
N GLU A 227 -36.23 6.99 -13.93
CA GLU A 227 -37.54 6.35 -13.91
C GLU A 227 -37.73 5.40 -15.09
N ILE A 228 -37.36 5.83 -16.30
CA ILE A 228 -37.56 5.03 -17.51
C ILE A 228 -36.73 3.73 -17.46
N VAL A 229 -35.48 3.80 -16.99
CA VAL A 229 -34.51 2.71 -17.17
C VAL A 229 -34.22 1.91 -15.89
N CYS A 230 -34.44 2.49 -14.71
CA CYS A 230 -34.11 1.88 -13.42
C CYS A 230 -35.33 1.55 -12.56
N ASN A 231 -36.50 2.15 -12.81
CA ASN A 231 -37.71 1.78 -12.09
C ASN A 231 -38.05 0.29 -12.30
N GLU A 232 -38.45 -0.39 -11.22
CA GLU A 232 -38.74 -1.83 -11.20
C GLU A 232 -37.60 -2.76 -11.71
N SER A 233 -36.37 -2.24 -11.85
CA SER A 233 -35.22 -3.02 -12.34
C SER A 233 -34.54 -3.87 -11.26
N ASP A 234 -34.96 -3.72 -9.99
CA ASP A 234 -34.41 -4.41 -8.82
C ASP A 234 -32.87 -4.28 -8.72
N HIS A 235 -32.41 -3.03 -8.92
CA HIS A 235 -31.01 -2.64 -8.77
C HIS A 235 -30.57 -2.82 -7.31
N ARG A 236 -29.31 -3.20 -7.13
CA ARG A 236 -28.72 -3.56 -5.84
C ARG A 236 -27.21 -3.43 -5.88
N GLY A 237 -26.64 -3.09 -4.74
CA GLY A 237 -25.21 -3.03 -4.54
C GLY A 237 -24.56 -4.37 -4.22
N LEU A 238 -23.23 -4.38 -4.36
CA LEU A 238 -22.39 -5.46 -3.87
C LEU A 238 -21.52 -4.95 -2.71
N ILE A 239 -21.79 -5.44 -1.51
CA ILE A 239 -20.88 -5.28 -0.37
C ILE A 239 -20.13 -6.59 -0.17
N TYR A 240 -18.81 -6.53 -0.21
CA TYR A 240 -17.94 -7.66 0.06
C TYR A 240 -17.17 -7.42 1.35
N ILE A 241 -17.33 -8.33 2.32
CA ILE A 241 -16.60 -8.32 3.59
C ILE A 241 -15.62 -9.48 3.54
N GLY A 242 -14.33 -9.19 3.59
CA GLY A 242 -13.30 -10.23 3.45
C GLY A 242 -12.00 -9.91 4.17
N ASP A 243 -10.92 -10.49 3.67
CA ASP A 243 -9.57 -10.36 4.19
C ASP A 243 -8.61 -9.93 3.05
N SER A 244 -7.30 -10.14 3.23
CA SER A 244 -6.31 -9.83 2.20
C SER A 244 -6.53 -10.56 0.87
N ILE A 245 -7.17 -11.73 0.85
CA ILE A 245 -7.52 -12.42 -0.41
C ILE A 245 -8.64 -11.65 -1.12
N GLY A 246 -9.63 -11.22 -0.35
CA GLY A 246 -10.75 -10.39 -0.80
C GLY A 246 -10.37 -9.01 -1.33
N ALA A 247 -9.37 -8.41 -0.70
CA ALA A 247 -8.76 -7.15 -1.13
C ALA A 247 -7.80 -7.32 -2.32
N HIS A 248 -7.51 -8.57 -2.71
CA HIS A 248 -6.52 -8.91 -3.73
C HIS A 248 -5.11 -8.40 -3.41
N PHE A 249 -4.63 -8.71 -2.20
CA PHE A 249 -3.25 -8.42 -1.79
C PHE A 249 -2.25 -8.96 -2.81
N HIS A 250 -1.37 -8.09 -3.30
CA HIS A 250 -0.30 -8.47 -4.19
C HIS A 250 0.91 -7.54 -4.10
N MET A 251 2.08 -8.15 -3.99
CA MET A 251 3.37 -7.46 -4.07
C MET A 251 4.03 -7.80 -5.41
N PRO A 252 4.20 -6.82 -6.32
CA PRO A 252 4.83 -7.06 -7.61
C PRO A 252 6.28 -7.54 -7.46
N GLN A 253 6.65 -8.61 -8.17
CA GLN A 253 8.02 -9.15 -8.15
C GLN A 253 9.06 -8.11 -8.58
N VAL A 254 8.70 -7.23 -9.52
CA VAL A 254 9.52 -6.13 -10.03
C VAL A 254 9.94 -5.12 -8.95
N TRP A 255 9.40 -5.18 -7.73
CA TRP A 255 9.81 -4.29 -6.62
C TRP A 255 10.94 -4.86 -5.76
N ILE A 256 11.20 -6.17 -5.85
CA ILE A 256 12.18 -6.86 -5.00
C ILE A 256 13.17 -7.72 -5.79
N ASN A 257 12.99 -7.84 -7.11
CA ASN A 257 13.90 -8.58 -7.98
C ASN A 257 14.85 -7.61 -8.73
N PRO A 258 16.14 -7.54 -8.35
CA PRO A 258 17.11 -6.65 -8.97
C PRO A 258 17.31 -6.84 -10.47
N ILE A 259 17.01 -8.03 -10.99
CA ILE A 259 17.17 -8.36 -12.42
C ILE A 259 16.01 -7.77 -13.25
N GLU A 260 14.82 -7.70 -12.66
CA GLU A 260 13.59 -7.24 -13.35
C GLU A 260 13.26 -5.78 -13.08
N PHE A 261 14.18 -5.06 -12.45
CA PHE A 261 14.01 -3.67 -12.11
C PHE A 261 13.96 -2.79 -13.38
N ILE A 262 12.76 -2.43 -13.80
CA ILE A 262 12.53 -1.48 -14.90
C ILE A 262 12.36 -0.08 -14.32
N TRP A 263 13.46 0.68 -14.30
CA TRP A 263 13.48 2.07 -13.84
C TRP A 263 13.41 3.02 -15.05
N PRO A 264 12.50 4.03 -15.12
CA PRO A 264 11.76 4.73 -14.05
C PRO A 264 10.23 4.51 -14.09
N SER A 265 9.75 3.37 -14.60
CA SER A 265 8.32 3.17 -14.92
C SER A 265 7.42 2.73 -13.76
N LEU A 266 7.95 2.60 -12.54
CA LEU A 266 7.18 2.12 -11.40
C LEU A 266 6.34 3.26 -10.82
N ASN A 267 5.07 3.37 -11.23
CA ASN A 267 4.10 4.21 -10.54
C ASN A 267 3.48 3.42 -9.37
N ALA A 268 4.23 3.29 -8.27
CA ALA A 268 3.86 2.46 -7.11
C ALA A 268 2.89 3.13 -6.13
N SER A 269 2.65 4.45 -6.22
CA SER A 269 2.07 5.23 -5.10
C SER A 269 0.68 4.79 -4.70
N ASP A 270 -0.16 4.56 -5.69
CA ASP A 270 -1.57 4.20 -5.48
C ASP A 270 -1.64 2.84 -4.78
N ILE A 271 -0.79 1.90 -5.20
CA ILE A 271 -0.67 0.57 -4.60
C ILE A 271 -0.19 0.65 -3.14
N ILE A 272 0.69 1.60 -2.81
CA ILE A 272 1.12 1.84 -1.42
C ILE A 272 -0.05 2.33 -0.58
N LEU A 273 -0.75 3.33 -1.08
CA LEU A 273 -1.90 3.93 -0.42
C LEU A 273 -3.05 2.95 -0.25
N ASP A 274 -3.17 1.99 -1.17
CA ASP A 274 -4.07 0.85 -1.08
C ASP A 274 -3.46 -0.34 -0.33
N GLU A 275 -2.44 -0.14 0.49
CA GLU A 275 -1.89 -1.15 1.39
C GLU A 275 -1.32 -2.41 0.72
N LEU A 276 -0.89 -2.32 -0.54
CA LEU A 276 -0.54 -3.45 -1.43
C LEU A 276 -1.75 -4.31 -1.83
N ASP A 277 -2.96 -3.86 -1.53
CA ASP A 277 -4.18 -4.46 -2.02
C ASP A 277 -4.56 -3.88 -3.37
N TRP A 278 -5.27 -4.69 -4.16
CA TRP A 278 -5.65 -4.38 -5.53
C TRP A 278 -7.15 -4.64 -5.73
N PRO A 279 -8.03 -4.03 -4.92
CA PRO A 279 -9.47 -4.29 -4.94
C PRO A 279 -10.13 -3.94 -6.28
N GLN A 280 -9.56 -2.99 -7.02
CA GLN A 280 -9.99 -2.59 -8.36
C GLN A 280 -9.71 -3.64 -9.45
N PHE A 281 -8.91 -4.66 -9.14
CA PHE A 281 -8.69 -5.85 -9.98
C PHE A 281 -9.18 -7.15 -9.33
N GLY A 282 -9.70 -7.09 -8.10
CA GLY A 282 -10.12 -8.25 -7.32
C GLY A 282 -11.36 -8.95 -7.87
N PHE A 283 -11.54 -10.21 -7.46
CA PHE A 283 -12.67 -11.05 -7.88
C PHE A 283 -14.04 -10.48 -7.47
N ALA A 284 -14.15 -9.85 -6.30
CA ALA A 284 -15.44 -9.35 -5.81
C ALA A 284 -15.82 -8.01 -6.47
N THR A 285 -14.99 -6.99 -6.28
CA THR A 285 -15.31 -5.59 -6.60
C THR A 285 -14.51 -5.02 -7.76
N GLY A 286 -13.66 -5.82 -8.42
CA GLY A 286 -12.78 -5.33 -9.47
C GLY A 286 -13.55 -4.70 -10.64
N TYR A 287 -13.09 -3.55 -11.13
CA TYR A 287 -13.77 -2.78 -12.17
C TYR A 287 -12.83 -2.23 -13.25
N LYS A 288 -11.51 -2.27 -13.03
CA LYS A 288 -10.50 -1.87 -14.01
C LYS A 288 -9.95 -3.12 -14.70
N ASN A 289 -9.59 -3.03 -15.97
CA ASN A 289 -8.82 -4.09 -16.63
C ASN A 289 -7.35 -3.97 -16.25
N ILE A 290 -6.69 -5.11 -16.01
CA ILE A 290 -5.27 -5.14 -15.69
C ILE A 290 -4.46 -4.78 -16.96
N THR A 291 -3.61 -3.77 -16.87
CA THR A 291 -2.68 -3.42 -17.95
C THR A 291 -1.66 -4.53 -18.17
N PRO A 292 -1.22 -4.78 -19.42
CA PRO A 292 -0.15 -5.73 -19.69
C PRO A 292 1.10 -5.36 -18.87
N ASN A 293 1.69 -6.36 -18.19
CA ASN A 293 3.00 -6.35 -17.50
C ASN A 293 3.02 -6.14 -15.97
N ILE A 294 1.89 -6.06 -15.27
CA ILE A 294 1.92 -5.81 -13.80
C ILE A 294 1.57 -7.06 -12.96
N LEU A 295 0.59 -7.86 -13.37
CA LEU A 295 -0.05 -8.84 -12.46
C LEU A 295 -0.51 -10.11 -13.19
N ILE A 296 -1.62 -10.01 -13.93
CA ILE A 296 -2.29 -11.12 -14.64
C ILE A 296 -2.88 -10.55 -15.94
N LYS A 297 -2.74 -11.27 -17.05
CA LYS A 297 -3.29 -10.86 -18.35
C LYS A 297 -4.75 -11.28 -18.48
N GLY A 298 -5.69 -10.34 -18.60
CA GLY A 298 -7.08 -10.64 -18.93
C GLY A 298 -8.04 -9.48 -18.67
N PRO A 299 -9.25 -9.52 -19.26
CA PRO A 299 -10.33 -8.62 -18.85
C PRO A 299 -10.77 -8.95 -17.43
N THR A 300 -11.16 -7.93 -16.68
CA THR A 300 -11.68 -8.11 -15.32
C THR A 300 -13.13 -8.60 -15.38
N ASP A 301 -13.38 -9.75 -14.76
CA ASP A 301 -14.69 -10.40 -14.66
C ASP A 301 -15.02 -10.66 -13.19
N SER A 302 -15.37 -9.60 -12.47
CA SER A 302 -15.71 -9.62 -11.06
C SER A 302 -17.21 -9.84 -10.82
N LEU A 303 -17.58 -10.17 -9.58
CA LEU A 303 -18.99 -10.21 -9.16
C LEU A 303 -19.69 -8.88 -9.43
N TYR A 304 -19.04 -7.76 -9.12
CA TYR A 304 -19.56 -6.42 -9.42
C TYR A 304 -19.77 -6.22 -10.93
N MET A 305 -18.80 -6.58 -11.77
CA MET A 305 -18.92 -6.42 -13.23
C MET A 305 -20.05 -7.29 -13.81
N ARG A 306 -20.29 -8.48 -13.26
CA ARG A 306 -21.44 -9.32 -13.61
C ARG A 306 -22.77 -8.72 -13.15
N LEU A 307 -22.81 -8.14 -11.95
CA LEU A 307 -23.99 -7.46 -11.40
C LEU A 307 -24.35 -6.22 -12.24
N ARG A 308 -23.36 -5.39 -12.58
CA ARG A 308 -23.51 -4.25 -13.50
C ARG A 308 -23.82 -4.69 -14.94
N GLY A 309 -23.33 -5.87 -15.34
CA GLY A 309 -23.64 -6.47 -16.64
C GLY A 309 -25.12 -6.86 -16.76
N ARG A 310 -25.72 -7.35 -15.67
CA ARG A 310 -27.13 -7.73 -15.59
C ARG A 310 -28.06 -6.53 -15.50
N ASN A 311 -27.71 -5.52 -14.71
CA ASN A 311 -28.46 -4.27 -14.60
C ASN A 311 -27.48 -3.08 -14.52
N ARG A 312 -27.58 -2.14 -15.47
CA ARG A 312 -26.67 -1.00 -15.60
C ARG A 312 -26.87 0.06 -14.53
N CYS A 313 -28.04 0.10 -13.88
CA CYS A 313 -28.32 0.98 -12.75
C CYS A 313 -27.43 0.69 -11.54
N ASN A 314 -26.82 -0.50 -11.47
CA ASN A 314 -25.84 -0.86 -10.43
C ASN A 314 -24.45 -0.23 -10.69
N HIS A 315 -24.34 0.81 -11.50
CA HIS A 315 -23.03 1.42 -11.76
C HIS A 315 -22.48 2.06 -10.47
N ARG A 316 -21.20 1.80 -10.18
CA ARG A 316 -20.47 2.23 -8.97
C ARG A 316 -20.95 1.64 -7.65
N ASP A 317 -22.07 0.94 -7.60
CA ASP A 317 -22.60 0.37 -6.36
C ASP A 317 -21.84 -0.92 -5.93
N TYR A 318 -20.60 -0.72 -5.50
CA TYR A 318 -19.73 -1.74 -4.89
C TYR A 318 -19.01 -1.18 -3.68
N GLN A 319 -18.75 -2.04 -2.70
CA GLN A 319 -17.95 -1.71 -1.52
C GLN A 319 -17.13 -2.93 -1.10
N ASN A 320 -15.82 -2.77 -1.02
CA ASN A 320 -14.89 -3.78 -0.52
C ASN A 320 -14.46 -3.42 0.90
N LEU A 321 -15.09 -4.05 1.88
CA LEU A 321 -14.83 -3.88 3.31
C LEU A 321 -13.86 -4.95 3.82
N SER A 322 -12.77 -5.14 3.08
CA SER A 322 -11.71 -6.08 3.47
C SER A 322 -10.61 -5.33 4.23
N PRO A 323 -10.50 -5.51 5.56
CA PRO A 323 -9.36 -5.02 6.30
C PRO A 323 -8.13 -5.90 6.04
N LYS A 324 -6.97 -5.28 6.05
CA LYS A 324 -5.72 -6.01 6.21
C LYS A 324 -5.47 -6.29 7.69
N ARG A 325 -6.31 -7.13 8.30
CA ARG A 325 -5.94 -7.74 9.58
C ARG A 325 -4.95 -8.85 9.25
N GLY A 326 -3.67 -8.62 9.54
CA GLY A 326 -2.70 -9.70 9.62
C GLY A 326 -3.27 -10.81 10.48
N PHE A 327 -3.15 -12.06 10.01
CA PHE A 327 -3.52 -13.26 10.73
C PHE A 327 -3.23 -13.13 12.24
N GLN A 328 -4.24 -12.86 13.05
CA GLN A 328 -4.26 -13.28 14.44
C GLN A 328 -4.83 -14.69 14.43
N LEU A 329 -3.94 -15.67 14.25
CA LEU A 329 -4.17 -17.03 14.71
C LEU A 329 -3.60 -17.17 16.12
#